data_AF-A0A519XP43-F1
#
_entry.id   AF-A0A519XP43-F1
#
_cell.length_a   1.000
_cell.length_b   1.000
_cell.length_c   1.000
_cell.angle_alpha   90.00
_cell.angle_beta   90.00
_cell.angle_gamma   90.00
#
_symmetry.space_group_name_H-M   'P 1'
#
loop_
_entity.id
_entity.type
_entity.pdbx_description
1 polymer ?
#
loop_
_entity_poly.entity_id
_entity_poly.type
_entity_poly.pdbx_seq_one_letter_code
_entity_poly.pdbx_strand_id
1 'polypeptide(L)' 'DKEFRGRNDQNAMAVFPVVENIKPGDYVNVYIERCTSATLIGRIV' A
#
# COMPACT_ATOMS: atom_id res chain seq x y z
N ASP A 1 1.97 10.69 11.42
CA ASP A 1 1.96 10.18 10.04
C ASP A 1 2.60 8.81 9.96
N LYS A 2 1.81 7.73 10.04
CA LYS A 2 2.30 6.36 9.86
C LYS A 2 1.56 5.77 8.66
N GLU A 3 2.25 5.69 7.53
CA GLU A 3 1.76 5.05 6.31
C GLU A 3 2.55 3.76 6.08
N PHE A 4 1.86 2.68 5.73
CA PHE A 4 2.52 1.45 5.29
C PHE A 4 2.91 1.56 3.83
N ARG A 5 4.03 0.91 3.50
CA ARG A 5 4.56 0.85 2.14
C ARG A 5 4.79 -0.60 1.75
N GLY A 6 4.17 -1.02 0.66
CA GLY A 6 4.34 -2.33 0.04
C GLY A 6 4.89 -2.20 -1.38
N ARG A 7 5.32 -3.32 -1.95
CA ARG A 7 5.62 -3.43 -3.38
C ARG A 7 4.63 -4.40 -3.99
N ASN A 8 4.12 -4.07 -5.18
CA ASN A 8 3.35 -5.02 -5.98
C ASN A 8 4.27 -5.87 -6.88
N ASP A 9 3.68 -6.79 -7.63
CA ASP A 9 4.37 -7.66 -8.59
C ASP A 9 5.17 -6.87 -9.65
N GLN A 10 4.67 -5.70 -10.05
CA GLN A 10 5.33 -4.79 -10.98
C GLN A 10 6.45 -3.95 -10.35
N ASN A 11 6.84 -4.24 -9.10
CA ASN A 11 7.78 -3.45 -8.29
C ASN A 11 7.35 -1.99 -8.03
N ALA A 12 6.08 -1.65 -8.28
CA ALA A 12 5.55 -0.34 -7.96
C ALA A 12 5.36 -0.19 -6.46
N MET A 13 5.76 0.96 -5.92
CA MET A 13 5.59 1.31 -4.51
C MET A 13 4.13 1.68 -4.26
N ALA A 14 3.47 0.93 -3.37
CA ALA A 14 2.11 1.21 -2.91
C ALA A 14 2.14 1.75 -1.48
N VAL A 15 1.55 2.91 -1.27
CA VAL A 15 1.41 3.59 0.02
C VAL A 15 -0.06 3.56 0.43
N PHE A 16 -0.31 3.12 1.66
CA PHE A 16 -1.64 2.95 2.21
C PHE A 16 -1.64 3.20 3.72
N PRO A 17 -2.78 3.61 4.31
CA PRO A 17 -2.86 3.89 5.74
C PRO A 17 -2.57 2.64 6.57
N VAL A 18 -1.90 2.83 7.72
CA VAL A 18 -1.66 1.75 8.70
C VAL A 18 -2.98 1.30 9.31
N VAL A 19 -3.26 0.01 9.24
CA VAL A 19 -4.36 -0.63 9.97
C VAL A 19 -3.81 -1.54 11.06
N GLU A 20 -4.50 -1.62 12.19
CA GLU A 20 -4.02 -2.28 13.41
C GLU A 20 -3.88 -3.81 13.26
N ASN A 21 -4.50 -4.41 12.23
CA ASN A 21 -4.52 -5.86 12.01
C ASN A 21 -3.47 -6.37 11.01
N ILE A 22 -2.59 -5.51 10.50
CA ILE A 22 -1.62 -5.91 9.46
C ILE A 22 -0.20 -5.73 9.97
N LYS A 23 0.61 -6.77 9.83
CA LYS A 23 2.02 -6.76 10.22
C LYS A 23 2.92 -6.70 8.99
N PRO A 24 4.15 -6.20 9.14
CA PRO A 24 5.15 -6.26 8.06
C PRO A 24 5.39 -7.72 7.66
N GLY A 25 5.13 -8.06 6.39
CA GLY A 25 5.25 -9.41 5.85
C GLY A 25 3.91 -10.08 5.52
N ASP A 26 2.78 -9.51 5.98
CA ASP A 26 1.46 -9.94 5.52
C ASP A 26 1.17 -9.44 4.09
N TYR A 27 0.52 -10.30 3.31
CA TYR A 27 -0.02 -9.93 2.01
C TYR A 27 -1.39 -9.29 2.20
N VAL A 28 -1.59 -8.14 1.57
CA VAL A 28 -2.81 -7.34 1.73
C VAL A 28 -3.30 -6.87 0.37
N ASN A 29 -4.61 -6.84 0.20
CA ASN A 29 -5.22 -6.28 -1.00
C ASN A 29 -5.37 -4.78 -0.81
N VAL A 30 -4.73 -4.00 -1.68
CA VAL A 30 -4.84 -2.54 -1.66
C VAL A 30 -5.59 -2.10 -2.90
N TYR A 31 -6.71 -1.42 -2.70
CA TYR A 31 -7.43 -0.75 -3.76
C TYR A 31 -6.78 0.61 -4.04
N ILE A 32 -6.21 0.76 -5.23
CA ILE A 32 -5.50 1.98 -5.64
C ILE A 32 -6.52 3.01 -6.13
N GLU A 33 -6.61 4.14 -5.43
CA GLU A 33 -7.52 5.24 -5.78
C GLU A 33 -6.79 6.34 -6.55
N ARG A 34 -5.47 6.46 -6.36
CA ARG A 34 -4.65 7.47 -7.01
C ARG A 34 -3.28 6.92 -7.38
N CYS A 35 -2.81 7.23 -8.59
CA CYS A 35 -1.43 6.96 -8.99
C CYS A 35 -0.67 8.25 -9.24
N THR A 36 0.61 8.25 -8.89
CA THR A 36 1.59 9.28 -9.23
C THR A 36 2.74 8.62 -9.98
N SER A 37 3.62 9.41 -10.60
CA SER A 37 4.71 8.88 -11.43
C SER A 37 5.64 7.89 -10.73
N ALA A 38 5.69 7.90 -9.39
CA ALA A 38 6.58 7.04 -8.60
C ALA A 38 5.85 6.20 -7.54
N THR A 39 4.57 6.45 -7.27
CA THR A 39 3.89 5.84 -6.12
C THR A 39 2.40 5.66 -6.37
N LEU A 40 1.87 4.51 -5.99
CA LEU A 40 0.45 4.17 -5.95
C LEU A 40 -0.07 4.49 -4.56
N ILE A 41 -1.17 5.22 -4.45
CA ILE A 41 -1.80 5.62 -3.19
C ILE A 41 -3.19 5.00 -3.16
N GLY A 42 -3.47 4.27 -2.10
CA GLY A 42 -4.72 3.52 -1.98
C GLY A 42 -5.07 3.17 -0.55
N ARG A 43 -6.12 2.38 -0.40
CA ARG A 43 -6.62 1.87 0.88
C ARG A 43 -6.72 0.36 0.85
N ILE A 44 -6.52 -0.26 2.02
CA ILE A 44 -6.66 -1.71 2.16
C ILE A 44 -8.14 -2.09 2.07
N VAL A 45 -8.42 -3.22 1.42
CA VAL A 45 -9.75 -3.85 1.32
C VAL A 45 -9.78 -5.23 1.94
#